data_AF-A0A537B9R2-F1
#
_entry.id   AF-A0A537B9R2-F1
#
_cell.length_a   1.000
_cell.length_b   1.000
_cell.length_c   1.000
_cell.angle_alpha   90.00
_cell.angle_beta   90.00
_cell.angle_gamma   90.00
#
_symmetry.space_group_name_H-M   'P 1'
#
loop_
_entity.id
_entity.type
_entity.pdbx_description
1 polymer ?
#
loop_
_entity_poly.entity_id
_entity_poly.type
_entity_poly.pdbx_seq_one_letter_code
_entity_poly.pdbx_strand_id
1 'polypeptide(L)'
;MKPPVLLRVASLLTLIFCAGQTYGTLGSSSVDPEQAAVFMAMQTYPFEIMGARRTHWQFYRGFSLLFSVTLLLLAVLLWQLARLAKSDPAGAKPLIASLFLAYLGFTILSGVYFFIAPAAFSAAVAICLALAFTSTRTG
;
A
#
# COMPACT_ATOMS: atom_id res chain seq x y z
N MET A 1 -17.93 2.40 16.66
CA MET A 1 -17.80 3.59 15.77
C MET A 1 -18.65 3.35 14.53
N LYS A 2 -19.14 4.40 13.85
CA LYS A 2 -19.92 4.21 12.61
C LYS A 2 -19.00 3.68 11.49
N PRO A 3 -19.37 2.64 10.73
CA PRO A 3 -18.53 2.07 9.66
C PRO A 3 -17.92 3.09 8.67
N PRO A 4 -18.66 4.13 8.23
CA PRO A 4 -18.11 5.18 7.36
C PRO A 4 -16.91 5.94 7.96
N VAL A 5 -16.90 6.13 9.28
CA VAL A 5 -15.80 6.85 9.95
C VAL A 5 -14.54 6.00 9.93
N LEU A 6 -14.66 4.69 10.21
CA LEU A 6 -13.54 3.76 10.16
C LEU A 6 -12.94 3.68 8.74
N LEU A 7 -13.78 3.67 7.71
CA LEU A 7 -13.34 3.67 6.31
C LEU A 7 -12.66 4.99 5.89
N ARG A 8 -13.10 6.13 6.41
CA ARG A 8 -12.42 7.42 6.21
C ARG A 8 -11.05 7.45 6.89
N VAL A 9 -10.95 6.92 8.10
CA VAL A 9 -9.66 6.80 8.81
C VAL A 9 -8.73 5.87 8.05
N ALA A 10 -9.20 4.71 7.59
CA ALA A 10 -8.45 3.78 6.74
C ALA A 10 -7.93 4.44 5.45
N SER A 11 -8.77 5.26 4.80
CA SER A 11 -8.38 6.04 3.62
C SER A 11 -7.24 7.02 3.95
N LEU A 12 -7.36 7.80 5.03
CA LEU A 12 -6.33 8.75 5.45
C LEU A 12 -5.01 8.07 5.81
N LEU A 13 -5.06 6.97 6.56
CA LEU A 13 -3.87 6.17 6.89
C LEU A 13 -3.17 5.64 5.63
N THR A 14 -3.95 5.21 4.64
CA THR A 14 -3.42 4.75 3.36
C THR A 14 -2.78 5.89 2.57
N LEU A 15 -3.35 7.10 2.60
CA LEU A 15 -2.72 8.28 1.98
C LEU A 15 -1.38 8.64 2.63
N ILE A 16 -1.31 8.59 3.97
CA ILE A 16 -0.07 8.84 4.70
C ILE A 16 0.97 7.79 4.33
N PHE A 17 0.58 6.52 4.28
CA PHE A 17 1.47 5.45 3.85
C PHE A 17 1.93 5.64 2.40
N CYS A 18 1.04 6.01 1.49
CA CYS A 18 1.37 6.34 0.11
C CYS A 18 2.40 7.47 0.00
N ALA A 19 2.22 8.56 0.77
CA ALA A 19 3.14 9.68 0.79
C ALA A 19 4.52 9.26 1.31
N GLY A 20 4.58 8.52 2.42
CA GLY A 20 5.83 8.00 2.98
C GLY A 20 6.56 7.06 2.02
N GLN A 21 5.83 6.13 1.38
CA GLN A 21 6.38 5.22 0.38
C GLN A 21 6.94 5.95 -0.83
N THR A 22 6.21 6.95 -1.34
CA THR A 22 6.64 7.76 -2.48
C THR A 22 7.88 8.58 -2.14
N TYR A 23 7.91 9.18 -0.95
CA TYR A 23 9.08 9.90 -0.46
C TYR A 23 10.30 8.98 -0.35
N GLY A 24 10.16 7.80 0.27
CA GLY A 24 11.25 6.82 0.38
C GLY A 24 11.76 6.32 -0.99
N THR A 25 10.86 6.20 -1.97
CA THR A 25 11.22 5.81 -3.34
C THR A 25 12.05 6.89 -4.05
N LEU A 26 11.82 8.17 -3.74
CA LEU A 26 12.52 9.30 -4.36
C LEU A 26 13.80 9.69 -3.60
N GLY A 27 13.86 9.48 -2.29
CA GLY A 27 14.92 9.99 -1.41
C GLY A 27 16.03 9.01 -1.03
N SER A 28 16.23 7.92 -1.76
CA SER A 28 17.27 6.94 -1.41
C SER A 28 18.68 7.44 -1.77
N SER A 29 19.43 7.86 -0.75
CA SER A 29 20.87 8.15 -0.83
C SER A 29 21.65 7.14 0.00
N SER A 30 22.63 6.46 -0.62
CA SER A 30 23.58 5.58 0.09
C SER A 30 24.64 6.43 0.79
N VAL A 31 24.82 6.23 2.10
CA VAL A 31 25.81 6.95 2.91
C VAL A 31 27.17 6.23 2.90
N ASP A 32 27.16 4.92 2.69
CA ASP A 32 28.34 4.06 2.76
C ASP A 32 28.92 3.72 1.36
N PRO A 33 30.25 3.73 1.18
CA PRO A 33 30.88 3.45 -0.12
C PRO A 33 30.60 2.05 -0.68
N GLU A 34 30.49 1.02 0.17
CA GLU A 34 30.20 -0.35 -0.31
C GLU A 34 28.75 -0.46 -0.79
N GLN A 35 27.82 0.17 -0.06
CA GLN A 35 26.42 0.29 -0.50
C GLN A 35 26.31 1.03 -1.84
N ALA A 36 27.05 2.14 -1.98
CA ALA A 36 27.06 2.92 -3.21
C ALA A 36 27.53 2.08 -4.42
N ALA A 37 28.55 1.23 -4.24
CA ALA A 37 29.04 0.35 -5.30
C ALA A 37 27.97 -0.64 -5.78
N VAL A 38 27.19 -1.22 -4.86
CA VAL A 38 26.07 -2.13 -5.21
C VAL A 38 24.97 -1.38 -5.95
N PHE A 39 24.55 -0.20 -5.46
CA PHE A 39 23.55 0.62 -6.15
C PHE A 39 24.04 1.04 -7.54
N MET A 40 25.32 1.40 -7.69
CA MET A 40 25.91 1.70 -8.99
C MET A 40 25.84 0.50 -9.94
N ALA A 41 26.15 -0.72 -9.48
CA ALA A 41 26.02 -1.92 -10.31
C ALA A 41 24.57 -2.15 -10.78
N MET A 42 23.59 -2.01 -9.88
CA MET A 42 22.17 -2.11 -10.21
C MET A 42 21.69 -1.04 -11.20
N GLN A 43 22.30 0.15 -11.14
CA GLN A 43 21.97 1.30 -11.99
C GLN A 43 22.59 1.23 -13.37
N THR A 44 23.79 0.63 -13.48
CA THR A 44 24.62 0.70 -14.69
C THR A 44 24.48 -0.53 -15.58
N TYR A 45 24.18 -1.71 -15.03
CA TYR A 45 24.09 -2.94 -15.82
C TYR A 45 22.68 -3.19 -16.36
N PRO A 46 22.46 -3.11 -17.69
CA PRO A 46 21.16 -3.40 -18.30
C PRO A 46 20.98 -4.90 -18.56
N PHE A 47 19.78 -5.39 -18.30
CA PHE A 47 19.34 -6.73 -18.64
C PHE A 47 18.34 -6.67 -19.78
N GLU A 48 18.35 -7.69 -20.63
CA GLU A 48 17.28 -7.96 -21.59
C GLU A 48 16.22 -8.82 -20.90
N ILE A 49 15.08 -8.22 -20.56
CA ILE A 49 13.99 -8.90 -19.88
C ILE A 49 12.74 -8.75 -20.75
N MET A 50 12.26 -9.88 -21.28
CA MET A 50 11.05 -9.94 -22.13
C MET A 50 11.08 -8.95 -23.31
N GLY A 51 12.25 -8.78 -23.93
CA GLY A 51 12.45 -7.87 -25.08
C GLY A 51 12.63 -6.39 -24.71
N ALA A 52 12.71 -6.05 -23.43
CA ALA A 52 13.03 -4.71 -22.96
C ALA A 52 14.41 -4.65 -22.28
N ARG A 53 15.26 -3.74 -22.77
CA ARG A 53 16.55 -3.42 -22.15
C ARG A 53 16.37 -2.46 -20.99
N ARG A 54 16.48 -2.96 -19.75
CA ARG A 54 16.31 -2.19 -18.52
C ARG A 54 17.29 -2.64 -17.44
N THR A 55 17.73 -1.71 -16.61
CA THR A 55 18.58 -2.03 -15.46
C THR A 55 17.72 -2.52 -14.29
N HIS A 56 18.30 -3.29 -13.36
CA HIS A 56 17.56 -3.72 -12.17
C HIS A 56 17.06 -2.52 -11.36
N TRP A 57 17.81 -1.41 -11.33
CA TRP A 57 17.37 -0.17 -10.71
C TRP A 57 16.10 0.41 -11.32
N GLN A 58 15.99 0.40 -12.65
CA GLN A 58 14.79 0.88 -13.34
C GLN A 58 13.57 0.03 -13.00
N PHE A 59 13.73 -1.30 -12.93
CA PHE A 59 12.65 -2.20 -12.47
C PHE A 59 12.25 -1.92 -11.03
N TYR A 60 13.22 -1.84 -10.11
CA TYR A 60 12.96 -1.56 -8.70
C TYR A 60 12.18 -0.25 -8.52
N ARG A 61 12.65 0.85 -9.14
CA ARG A 61 11.94 2.14 -9.10
C ARG A 61 10.56 2.07 -9.75
N GLY A 62 10.44 1.38 -10.88
CA GLY A 62 9.17 1.18 -11.58
C GLY A 62 8.14 0.47 -10.70
N PHE A 63 8.52 -0.64 -10.05
CA PHE A 63 7.66 -1.36 -9.12
C PHE A 63 7.30 -0.54 -7.89
N SER A 64 8.26 0.21 -7.32
CA SER A 64 7.98 1.09 -6.18
C SER A 64 6.99 2.20 -6.53
N LEU A 65 7.10 2.81 -7.71
CA LEU A 65 6.14 3.82 -8.18
C LEU A 65 4.76 3.21 -8.49
N LEU A 66 4.73 2.01 -9.09
CA LEU A 66 3.49 1.28 -9.32
C LEU A 66 2.76 0.98 -8.00
N PHE A 67 3.51 0.61 -6.96
CA PHE A 67 2.95 0.42 -5.62
C PHE A 67 2.41 1.72 -5.03
N SER A 68 3.11 2.86 -5.17
CA SER A 68 2.58 4.17 -4.76
C SER A 68 1.26 4.51 -5.46
N VAL A 69 1.16 4.31 -6.78
CA VAL A 69 -0.09 4.51 -7.53
C VAL A 69 -1.20 3.60 -7.02
N THR A 70 -0.87 2.35 -6.71
CA THR A 70 -1.81 1.36 -6.15
C THR A 70 -2.32 1.80 -4.78
N LEU A 71 -1.44 2.27 -3.89
CA LEU A 71 -1.84 2.79 -2.57
C LEU A 71 -2.74 4.03 -2.71
N LEU A 72 -2.44 4.94 -3.62
CA LEU A 72 -3.28 6.11 -3.89
C LEU A 72 -4.67 5.70 -4.36
N LEU A 73 -4.76 4.74 -5.30
CA LEU A 73 -6.03 4.19 -5.76
C LEU A 73 -6.81 3.55 -4.60
N LEU A 74 -6.16 2.73 -3.78
CA LEU A 74 -6.80 2.09 -2.62
C LEU A 74 -7.32 3.12 -1.61
N ALA A 75 -6.57 4.20 -1.38
CA ALA A 75 -7.04 5.28 -0.51
C ALA A 75 -8.30 5.95 -1.06
N VAL A 76 -8.36 6.20 -2.37
CA VAL A 76 -9.55 6.74 -3.04
C VAL A 76 -10.72 5.76 -2.97
N LEU A 77 -10.48 4.47 -3.19
CA LEU A 77 -11.51 3.42 -3.07
C LEU A 77 -12.07 3.33 -1.65
N LEU A 78 -11.23 3.37 -0.62
CA LEU A 78 -11.66 3.40 0.79
C LEU A 78 -12.53 4.63 1.10
N TRP A 79 -12.17 5.80 0.53
CA TRP A 79 -12.97 7.01 0.67
C TRP A 79 -14.35 6.87 0.02
N GLN A 80 -14.41 6.34 -1.21
CA GLN A 80 -15.67 6.11 -1.93
C GLN A 80 -16.52 5.07 -1.20
N LEU A 81 -15.90 3.98 -0.72
CA LEU A 81 -16.54 2.92 0.03
C LEU A 81 -17.14 3.44 1.35
N ALA A 82 -16.54 4.44 1.99
CA ALA A 82 -17.13 5.10 3.15
C ALA A 82 -18.48 5.78 2.83
N ARG A 83 -18.65 6.31 1.61
CA ARG A 83 -19.94 6.87 1.17
C ARG A 83 -20.92 5.74 0.87
N LEU A 84 -20.48 4.68 0.18
CA LEU A 84 -21.31 3.53 -0.14
C LEU A 84 -21.82 2.82 1.12
N ALA A 85 -20.96 2.59 2.12
CA ALA A 85 -21.35 1.96 3.39
C ALA A 85 -22.38 2.76 4.19
N LYS A 86 -22.59 4.05 3.86
CA LYS A 86 -23.66 4.88 4.45
C LYS A 86 -24.99 4.68 3.74
N SER A 87 -24.99 4.50 2.41
CA SER A 87 -26.21 4.36 1.60
C SER A 87 -26.66 2.91 1.42
N ASP A 88 -25.71 1.99 1.25
CA ASP A 88 -25.92 0.56 1.06
C ASP A 88 -24.86 -0.25 1.83
N PRO A 89 -25.11 -0.54 3.12
CA PRO A 89 -24.22 -1.34 3.95
C PRO A 89 -24.06 -2.78 3.45
N ALA A 90 -25.08 -3.36 2.81
CA ALA A 90 -25.07 -4.74 2.35
C ALA A 90 -24.14 -4.91 1.14
N GLY A 91 -24.22 -4.01 0.16
CA GLY A 91 -23.31 -3.98 -0.99
C GLY A 91 -21.88 -3.60 -0.64
N ALA A 92 -21.66 -2.79 0.42
CA ALA A 92 -20.32 -2.41 0.85
C ALA A 92 -19.54 -3.57 1.51
N LYS A 93 -20.23 -4.49 2.20
CA LYS A 93 -19.63 -5.55 3.00
C LYS A 93 -18.65 -6.47 2.25
N PRO A 94 -18.96 -7.02 1.06
CA PRO A 94 -17.99 -7.84 0.32
C PRO A 94 -16.74 -7.05 -0.09
N LEU A 95 -16.89 -5.77 -0.45
CA LEU A 95 -15.75 -4.91 -0.81
C LEU A 95 -14.84 -4.65 0.40
N ILE A 96 -15.42 -4.44 1.59
CA ILE A 96 -14.65 -4.30 2.84
C ILE A 96 -13.86 -5.58 3.11
N ALA A 97 -14.44 -6.76 2.91
CA ALA A 97 -13.76 -8.04 3.11
C ALA A 97 -12.60 -8.26 2.13
N SER A 98 -12.80 -7.96 0.84
CA SER A 98 -11.73 -8.07 -0.17
C SER A 98 -10.56 -7.12 0.14
N LEU A 99 -10.85 -5.88 0.52
CA LEU A 99 -9.82 -4.93 0.93
C LEU A 99 -9.11 -5.39 2.21
N PHE A 100 -9.84 -5.93 3.18
CA PHE A 100 -9.23 -6.46 4.40
C PHE A 100 -8.19 -7.54 4.09
N LEU A 101 -8.53 -8.51 3.23
CA LEU A 101 -7.59 -9.55 2.81
C LEU A 101 -6.36 -8.98 2.09
N ALA A 102 -6.55 -7.97 1.23
CA ALA A 102 -5.43 -7.31 0.56
C ALA A 102 -4.48 -6.63 1.57
N TYR A 103 -5.01 -5.89 2.55
CA TYR A 103 -4.20 -5.24 3.59
C TYR A 103 -3.54 -6.23 4.55
N LEU A 104 -4.15 -7.39 4.78
CA LEU A 104 -3.54 -8.47 5.54
C LEU A 104 -2.33 -9.04 4.80
N GLY A 105 -2.46 -9.26 3.49
CA GLY A 105 -1.34 -9.63 2.61
C GLY A 105 -0.22 -8.59 2.63
N PHE A 106 -0.57 -7.29 2.52
CA PHE A 106 0.42 -6.21 2.63
C PHE A 106 1.13 -6.19 3.98
N THR A 107 0.43 -6.48 5.07
CA THR A 107 1.02 -6.53 6.42
C THR A 107 2.05 -7.64 6.53
N ILE A 108 1.72 -8.83 6.04
CA ILE A 108 2.64 -9.99 6.07
C ILE A 108 3.87 -9.70 5.20
N LEU A 109 3.66 -9.28 3.95
CA LEU A 109 4.78 -9.01 3.03
C LEU A 109 5.67 -7.86 3.54
N SER A 110 5.06 -6.82 4.12
CA SER A 110 5.79 -5.71 4.75
C SER A 110 6.63 -6.18 5.93
N GLY A 111 6.08 -7.06 6.77
CA GLY A 111 6.80 -7.61 7.92
C GLY A 111 7.95 -8.56 7.55
N VAL A 112 7.85 -9.26 6.41
CA VAL A 112 8.87 -10.21 5.96
C VAL A 112 9.99 -9.54 5.16
N TYR A 113 9.64 -8.65 4.23
CA TYR A 113 10.61 -8.13 3.24
C TYR A 113 11.02 -6.68 3.48
N PHE A 114 10.30 -5.94 4.33
CA PHE A 114 10.52 -4.53 4.57
C PHE A 114 10.76 -4.26 6.06
N PHE A 115 10.60 -3.01 6.47
CA PHE A 115 10.73 -2.57 7.86
C PHE A 115 9.35 -2.39 8.50
N ILE A 116 9.34 -2.20 9.83
CA ILE A 116 8.11 -2.27 10.62
C ILE A 116 7.07 -1.20 10.27
N ALA A 117 7.47 -0.03 9.76
CA ALA A 117 6.52 1.07 9.55
C ALA A 117 5.47 0.76 8.47
N PRO A 118 5.82 0.31 7.24
CA PRO A 118 4.84 -0.21 6.28
C PRO A 118 3.88 -1.24 6.87
N ALA A 119 4.40 -2.21 7.64
CA ALA A 119 3.59 -3.26 8.26
C ALA A 119 2.61 -2.70 9.31
N ALA A 120 3.05 -1.74 10.11
CA ALA A 120 2.21 -1.10 11.12
C ALA A 120 1.06 -0.30 10.48
N PHE A 121 1.33 0.47 9.42
CA PHE A 121 0.30 1.21 8.70
C PHE A 121 -0.71 0.29 8.03
N SER A 122 -0.25 -0.77 7.35
CA SER A 122 -1.16 -1.73 6.72
C SER A 122 -1.99 -2.51 7.75
N ALA A 123 -1.39 -2.86 8.90
CA ALA A 123 -2.11 -3.52 10.01
C ALA A 123 -3.18 -2.62 10.61
N ALA A 124 -2.88 -1.34 10.83
CA ALA A 124 -3.85 -0.36 11.34
C ALA A 124 -5.05 -0.21 10.39
N VAL A 125 -4.82 -0.20 9.07
CA VAL A 125 -5.90 -0.19 8.08
C VAL A 125 -6.70 -1.49 8.09
N ALA A 126 -6.03 -2.65 8.18
CA ALA A 126 -6.71 -3.94 8.29
C ALA A 126 -7.60 -4.02 9.54
N ILE A 127 -7.16 -3.49 10.68
CA ILE A 127 -7.96 -3.40 11.90
C ILE A 127 -9.18 -2.51 11.67
N CYS A 128 -9.02 -1.34 11.04
CA CYS A 128 -10.15 -0.46 10.71
C CYS A 128 -11.19 -1.15 9.82
N LEU A 129 -10.74 -1.94 8.85
CA LEU A 129 -11.60 -2.71 7.94
C LEU A 129 -12.32 -3.86 8.66
N ALA A 130 -11.63 -4.60 9.52
CA ALA A 130 -12.24 -5.64 10.34
C ALA A 130 -13.33 -5.08 11.25
N LEU A 131 -13.06 -3.95 11.91
CA LEU A 131 -14.05 -3.25 12.74
C LEU A 131 -15.22 -2.70 11.92
N ALA A 132 -14.97 -2.22 10.69
CA ALA A 132 -16.02 -1.76 9.80
C ALA A 132 -16.93 -2.91 9.37
N PHE A 133 -16.34 -4.08 9.05
CA PHE A 133 -17.06 -5.29 8.64
C PHE A 133 -17.97 -5.85 9.74
N THR A 134 -17.50 -5.87 10.99
CA THR A 134 -18.32 -6.32 12.13
C THR A 134 -19.39 -5.30 12.51
N SER A 135 -19.15 -4.01 12.27
CA SER A 135 -20.09 -2.93 12.56
C SER A 135 -21.17 -2.74 11.49
N THR A 136 -20.97 -3.25 10.26
CA THR A 136 -22.02 -3.33 9.23
C THR A 136 -23.01 -4.44 9.60
N ARG A 137 -24.01 -4.09 10.42
CA ARG A 137 -25.12 -4.97 10.78
C ARG A 137 -25.99 -5.20 9.55
N THR A 138 -26.14 -6.46 9.16
CA THR A 138 -27.19 -6.90 8.23
C THR A 138 -28.52 -6.67 8.94
N GLY A 139 -29.24 -5.62 8.53
CA GLY A 139 -30.66 -5.47 8.84
C GLY A 139 -31.45 -6.48 8.03
#